data_AF-A0A958LWI2-F1
#
_entry.id   AF-A0A958LWI2-F1
#
_cell.length_a   1.000
_cell.length_b   1.000
_cell.length_c   1.000
_cell.angle_alpha   90.00
_cell.angle_beta   90.00
_cell.angle_gamma   90.00
#
_symmetry.space_group_name_H-M   'P 1'
#
loop_
_entity.id
_entity.type
_entity.pdbx_description
1 polymer ?
#
loop_
_entity_poly.entity_id
_entity_poly.type
_entity_poly.pdbx_seq_one_letter_code
_entity_poly.pdbx_strand_id
1 'polypeptide(L)'
;MGSSAAGQEGHATIHHLTKKERNNIWSVIGASSAGTLIEWYDFYIFGSLATIIAAHYFPKGNAVVALLLTLATFATGFIVRPFGAIFFGRIGDLVGRKYTFLVTLLIMGASTALIGILPTYESIGIAAPLLLLFLRLLQGLALGGEYGGAATY
;
A
#
# COMPACT_ATOMS: atom_id res chain seq x y z
N MET A 1 43.67 24.48 47.61
CA MET A 1 43.88 24.75 46.17
C MET A 1 43.84 23.40 45.45
N GLY A 2 42.84 23.21 44.59
CA GLY A 2 42.57 21.95 43.90
C GLY A 2 41.20 22.01 43.24
N SER A 3 41.03 23.00 42.35
CA SER A 3 39.87 23.15 41.47
C SER A 3 40.06 22.26 40.23
N SER A 4 38.99 21.61 39.76
CA SER A 4 38.51 21.71 38.36
C SER A 4 38.00 20.39 37.76
N ALA A 5 36.75 20.46 37.28
CA ALA A 5 36.10 19.71 36.20
C ALA A 5 35.88 18.20 36.43
N ALA A 6 34.69 17.66 36.67
CA ALA A 6 33.37 17.91 36.05
C ALA A 6 33.47 18.04 34.53
N GLY A 7 33.31 16.92 33.82
CA GLY A 7 33.11 16.92 32.37
C GLY A 7 33.74 15.73 31.67
N GLN A 8 33.05 14.58 31.65
CA GLN A 8 33.16 13.57 30.60
C GLN A 8 32.02 12.53 30.68
N GLU A 9 30.78 13.02 30.78
CA GLU A 9 29.60 12.24 30.40
C GLU A 9 29.15 12.77 29.03
N GLY A 10 29.40 12.00 27.96
CA GLY A 10 28.97 12.38 26.61
C GLY A 10 29.99 12.07 25.54
N HIS A 11 30.33 10.79 25.35
CA HIS A 11 31.02 10.35 24.14
C HIS A 11 30.24 9.21 23.50
N ALA A 12 29.45 9.61 22.50
CA ALA A 12 28.75 8.84 21.48
C ALA A 12 29.23 7.38 21.31
N THR A 13 28.43 6.43 21.77
CA THR A 13 28.49 5.06 21.26
C THR A 13 27.52 4.95 20.08
N ILE A 14 27.95 5.43 18.91
CA ILE A 14 27.34 4.99 17.64
C ILE A 14 27.70 3.51 17.52
N HIS A 15 26.73 2.66 17.86
CA HIS A 15 26.85 1.22 17.85
C HIS A 15 27.27 0.75 16.45
N HIS A 16 28.35 -0.02 16.38
CA HIS A 16 28.89 -0.63 15.17
C HIS A 16 27.88 -1.63 14.58
N LEU A 17 27.03 -1.17 13.66
CA LEU A 17 26.12 -2.04 12.90
C LEU A 17 26.97 -3.05 12.12
N THR A 18 26.72 -4.33 12.33
CA THR A 18 27.37 -5.38 11.55
C THR A 18 27.02 -5.20 10.07
N LYS A 19 27.94 -5.56 9.15
CA LYS A 19 27.72 -5.42 7.69
C LYS A 19 26.40 -6.04 7.22
N LYS A 20 25.92 -7.07 7.93
CA LYS A 20 24.63 -7.75 7.70
C LYS A 20 23.42 -6.89 8.09
N GLU A 21 23.46 -6.21 9.23
CA GLU A 21 22.39 -5.29 9.68
C GLU A 21 22.28 -4.07 8.76
N ARG A 22 23.42 -3.50 8.34
CA ARG A 22 23.46 -2.39 7.39
C ARG A 22 22.83 -2.78 6.04
N ASN A 23 23.18 -3.96 5.49
CA ASN A 23 22.60 -4.44 4.23
C ASN A 23 21.09 -4.72 4.35
N ASN A 24 20.63 -5.19 5.51
CA ASN A 24 19.21 -5.41 5.77
C ASN A 24 18.42 -4.09 5.79
N ILE A 25 18.97 -3.03 6.39
CA ILE A 25 18.33 -1.70 6.43
C ILE A 25 18.19 -1.12 5.01
N TRP A 26 19.26 -1.14 4.21
CA TRP A 26 19.18 -0.67 2.81
C TRP A 26 18.20 -1.47 1.97
N SER A 27 18.10 -2.78 2.20
CA SER A 27 17.11 -3.63 1.54
C SER A 27 15.68 -3.28 1.95
N VAL A 28 15.43 -2.97 3.23
CA VAL A 28 14.11 -2.56 3.74
C VAL A 28 13.73 -1.19 3.18
N ILE A 29 14.65 -0.22 3.17
CA ILE A 29 14.42 1.12 2.61
C ILE A 29 14.13 1.02 1.11
N GLY A 30 14.93 0.25 0.37
CA GLY A 30 14.74 0.04 -1.07
C GLY A 30 13.41 -0.64 -1.38
N ALA A 31 13.03 -1.66 -0.62
CA ALA A 31 11.75 -2.35 -0.77
C ALA A 31 10.56 -1.43 -0.44
N SER A 32 10.65 -0.63 0.62
CA SER A 32 9.60 0.33 1.02
C SER A 32 9.42 1.45 -0.01
N SER A 33 10.52 1.98 -0.54
CA SER A 33 10.49 3.02 -1.58
C SER A 33 9.93 2.48 -2.90
N ALA A 34 10.37 1.28 -3.31
CA ALA A 34 9.86 0.63 -4.51
C ALA A 34 8.37 0.28 -4.37
N GLY A 35 7.96 -0.23 -3.20
CA GLY A 35 6.55 -0.46 -2.86
C GLY A 35 5.74 0.80 -3.09
N THR A 36 6.09 1.89 -2.42
CA THR A 36 5.44 3.20 -2.52
C THR A 36 5.30 3.67 -3.98
N LEU A 37 6.35 3.56 -4.80
CA LEU A 37 6.30 3.93 -6.21
C LEU A 37 5.30 3.07 -7.01
N ILE A 38 5.27 1.77 -6.76
CA ILE A 38 4.31 0.86 -7.41
C ILE A 38 2.88 1.23 -7.01
N GLU A 39 2.64 1.63 -5.76
CA GLU A 39 1.30 2.08 -5.33
C GLU A 39 0.84 3.30 -6.12
N TRP A 40 1.69 4.35 -6.17
CA TRP A 40 1.37 5.58 -6.90
C TRP A 40 1.18 5.33 -8.38
N TYR A 41 1.96 4.41 -8.94
CA TYR A 41 1.83 3.98 -10.33
C TYR A 41 0.48 3.31 -10.59
N ASP A 42 0.05 2.37 -9.75
CA ASP A 42 -1.25 1.70 -9.89
C ASP A 42 -2.42 2.71 -9.78
N PHE A 43 -2.36 3.64 -8.81
CA PHE A 43 -3.39 4.66 -8.67
C PHE A 43 -3.47 5.59 -9.88
N TYR A 44 -2.31 5.98 -10.40
CA TYR A 44 -2.24 6.81 -11.59
C TYR A 44 -2.81 6.08 -12.82
N ILE A 45 -2.46 4.80 -13.02
CA ILE A 45 -3.02 4.00 -14.10
C ILE A 45 -4.54 3.86 -13.96
N PHE A 46 -5.05 3.54 -12.77
CA PHE A 46 -6.50 3.40 -12.59
C PHE A 46 -7.24 4.72 -12.86
N GLY A 47 -6.71 5.83 -12.35
CA GLY A 47 -7.29 7.16 -12.56
C GLY A 47 -7.26 7.58 -14.03
N SER A 48 -6.13 7.38 -14.71
CA SER A 48 -5.99 7.71 -16.15
C SER A 48 -6.84 6.82 -17.06
N LEU A 49 -7.05 5.56 -16.67
CA LEU A 49 -7.91 4.61 -17.40
C LEU A 49 -9.37 4.63 -16.91
N ALA A 50 -9.78 5.57 -16.05
CA ALA A 50 -11.12 5.55 -15.45
C ALA A 50 -12.24 5.54 -16.49
N THR A 51 -12.09 6.25 -17.61
CA THR A 51 -13.08 6.26 -18.71
C THR A 51 -13.16 4.91 -19.43
N ILE A 52 -12.02 4.23 -19.61
CA ILE A 52 -11.95 2.89 -20.22
C ILE A 52 -12.56 1.86 -19.27
N ILE A 53 -12.23 1.93 -17.98
CA ILE A 53 -12.80 1.05 -16.95
C ILE A 53 -14.31 1.23 -16.88
N ALA A 54 -14.80 2.48 -16.88
CA ALA A 54 -16.23 2.78 -16.90
C ALA A 54 -16.94 2.13 -18.10
N ALA A 55 -16.33 2.16 -19.29
CA ALA A 55 -16.91 1.59 -20.50
C ALA A 55 -16.97 0.05 -20.51
N HIS A 56 -16.02 -0.62 -19.85
CA HIS A 56 -15.89 -2.09 -19.90
C HIS A 56 -16.44 -2.82 -18.68
N TYR A 57 -16.46 -2.20 -17.49
CA TYR A 57 -16.83 -2.86 -16.24
C TYR A 57 -18.19 -2.44 -15.70
N PHE A 58 -18.84 -1.41 -16.24
CA PHE A 58 -20.15 -0.95 -15.77
C PHE A 58 -21.25 -1.11 -16.83
N PRO A 59 -22.54 -1.14 -16.42
CA PRO A 59 -23.65 -1.31 -17.37
C PRO A 59 -23.67 -0.24 -18.45
N LYS A 60 -23.91 -0.66 -19.70
CA LYS A 60 -24.09 0.26 -20.83
C LYS A 60 -25.46 0.94 -20.72
N GLY A 61 -25.47 2.24 -20.49
CA GLY A 61 -26.69 3.04 -20.43
C GLY A 61 -26.41 4.52 -20.21
N ASN A 62 -25.77 4.85 -19.09
CA ASN A 62 -25.38 6.22 -18.78
C ASN A 62 -23.88 6.31 -18.50
N ALA A 63 -23.13 6.87 -19.45
CA ALA A 63 -21.68 7.02 -19.35
C ALA A 63 -21.23 7.86 -18.15
N VAL A 64 -22.03 8.87 -17.76
CA VAL A 64 -21.76 9.69 -16.58
C VAL A 64 -21.87 8.85 -15.31
N VAL A 65 -22.91 8.03 -15.19
CA VAL A 65 -23.08 7.14 -14.03
C VAL A 65 -21.96 6.11 -13.95
N ALA A 66 -21.58 5.50 -15.08
CA ALA A 66 -20.47 4.54 -15.13
C ALA A 66 -19.14 5.18 -14.69
N LEU A 67 -18.86 6.41 -15.14
CA LEU A 67 -17.69 7.16 -14.71
C LEU A 67 -17.74 7.48 -13.21
N LEU A 68 -18.88 7.96 -12.70
CA LEU A 68 -19.07 8.25 -11.28
C LEU A 68 -18.87 7.00 -10.42
N LEU A 69 -19.38 5.84 -10.85
CA LEU A 69 -19.18 4.58 -10.13
C LEU A 69 -17.71 4.11 -10.18
N THR A 70 -17.01 4.35 -11.28
CA THR A 70 -15.57 4.07 -11.38
C THR A 70 -14.77 4.96 -10.44
N LEU A 71 -15.07 6.26 -10.41
CA LEU A 71 -14.45 7.21 -9.47
C LEU A 71 -14.81 6.89 -8.01
N ALA A 72 -16.04 6.46 -7.73
CA ALA A 72 -16.45 6.00 -6.41
C ALA A 72 -15.69 4.74 -6.01
N THR A 73 -15.50 3.79 -6.93
CA THR A 73 -14.67 2.59 -6.72
C THR A 73 -13.24 2.97 -6.38
N PHE A 74 -12.66 3.94 -7.11
CA PHE A 74 -11.35 4.49 -6.81
C PHE A 74 -11.29 5.11 -5.41
N ALA A 75 -12.25 5.98 -5.08
CA ALA A 75 -12.33 6.67 -3.79
C ALA A 75 -12.50 5.70 -2.61
N THR A 76 -13.27 4.62 -2.80
CA THR A 76 -13.52 3.62 -1.74
C THR A 76 -12.22 2.96 -1.31
N GLY A 77 -11.27 2.73 -2.24
CA GLY A 77 -9.93 2.24 -1.92
C GLY A 77 -9.15 3.15 -0.94
N PHE A 78 -9.40 4.46 -0.94
CA PHE A 78 -8.82 5.39 0.03
C PHE A 78 -9.54 5.35 1.37
N ILE A 79 -10.86 5.22 1.36
CA ILE A 79 -11.69 5.17 2.57
C ILE A 79 -11.32 3.95 3.44
N VAL A 80 -10.93 2.83 2.84
CA VAL A 80 -10.57 1.63 3.60
C VAL A 80 -9.15 1.63 4.18
N ARG A 81 -8.27 2.56 3.76
CA ARG A 81 -6.88 2.59 4.23
C ARG A 81 -6.74 2.73 5.76
N PRO A 82 -7.51 3.57 6.48
CA PRO A 82 -7.40 3.64 7.93
C PRO A 82 -7.68 2.29 8.62
N PHE A 83 -8.60 1.50 8.08
CA PHE A 83 -8.90 0.16 8.59
C PHE A 83 -7.74 -0.80 8.32
N GLY A 84 -7.14 -0.71 7.14
CA GLY A 84 -5.91 -1.39 6.78
C GLY A 84 -4.75 -1.08 7.74
N ALA A 85 -4.57 0.21 8.06
CA ALA A 85 -3.53 0.68 8.98
C ALA A 85 -3.70 0.11 10.38
N ILE A 86 -4.93 0.06 10.88
CA ILE A 86 -5.21 -0.53 12.20
C ILE A 86 -4.96 -2.04 12.18
N PHE A 87 -5.47 -2.74 11.16
CA PHE A 87 -5.37 -4.20 11.06
C PHE A 87 -3.93 -4.68 10.84
N PHE A 88 -3.30 -4.23 9.76
CA PHE A 88 -1.94 -4.62 9.42
C PHE A 88 -0.90 -3.94 10.31
N GLY A 89 -1.16 -2.74 10.83
CA GLY A 89 -0.28 -2.11 11.83
C GLY A 89 -0.14 -2.98 13.08
N ARG A 90 -1.26 -3.46 13.64
CA ARG A 90 -1.25 -4.38 14.79
C ARG A 90 -0.52 -5.69 14.47
N ILE A 91 -0.73 -6.26 13.29
CA ILE A 91 -0.01 -7.47 12.86
C ILE A 91 1.49 -7.18 12.72
N GLY A 92 1.86 -6.03 12.19
CA GLY A 92 3.26 -5.57 12.08
C GLY A 92 3.96 -5.45 13.42
N ASP A 93 3.27 -4.94 14.45
CA ASP A 93 3.82 -4.83 15.79
C ASP A 93 3.95 -6.19 16.50
N LEU A 94 3.12 -7.17 16.14
CA LEU A 94 3.12 -8.52 16.75
C LEU A 94 4.06 -9.52 16.05
N VAL A 95 4.05 -9.55 14.72
CA VAL A 95 4.74 -10.56 13.89
C VAL A 95 6.04 -10.01 13.28
N GLY A 96 6.18 -8.69 13.24
CA GLY A 96 7.34 -7.99 12.69
C GLY A 96 7.00 -7.26 11.40
N ARG A 97 7.36 -5.97 11.37
CA ARG A 97 6.98 -5.04 10.30
C ARG A 97 7.52 -5.42 8.91
N LYS A 98 8.72 -6.00 8.82
CA LYS A 98 9.26 -6.49 7.53
C LYS A 98 8.37 -7.56 6.90
N TYR A 99 7.89 -8.50 7.72
CA TYR A 99 7.04 -9.58 7.21
C TYR A 99 5.67 -9.03 6.78
N THR A 100 5.06 -8.21 7.63
CA THR A 100 3.78 -7.56 7.30
C THR A 100 3.86 -6.71 6.04
N PHE A 101 4.94 -5.94 5.87
CA PHE A 101 5.19 -5.15 4.65
C PHE A 101 5.26 -6.03 3.39
N LEU A 102 5.93 -7.18 3.45
CA LEU A 102 5.96 -8.10 2.31
C LEU A 102 4.59 -8.71 2.02
N VAL A 103 3.80 -9.00 3.05
CA VAL A 103 2.43 -9.54 2.90
C VAL A 103 1.51 -8.52 2.24
N THR A 104 1.52 -7.26 2.69
CA THR A 104 0.70 -6.20 2.08
C THR A 104 1.11 -5.95 0.64
N LEU A 105 2.42 -5.94 0.34
CA LEU A 105 2.93 -5.75 -1.01
C LEU A 105 2.47 -6.90 -1.94
N LEU A 106 2.45 -8.13 -1.44
CA LEU A 106 1.93 -9.29 -2.18
C LEU A 106 0.42 -9.22 -2.40
N ILE A 107 -0.37 -8.82 -1.40
CA ILE A 107 -1.82 -8.62 -1.53
C ILE A 107 -2.10 -7.54 -2.57
N MET A 108 -1.35 -6.43 -2.53
CA MET A 108 -1.47 -5.35 -3.49
C MET A 108 -1.18 -5.83 -4.91
N GLY A 109 0.01 -6.42 -5.12
CA GLY A 109 0.44 -6.89 -6.44
C GLY A 109 -0.48 -7.97 -7.02
N ALA A 110 -0.94 -8.91 -6.19
CA ALA A 110 -1.91 -9.93 -6.59
C ALA A 110 -3.25 -9.29 -6.99
N SER A 111 -3.74 -8.31 -6.22
CA SER A 111 -4.99 -7.61 -6.53
C SER A 111 -4.89 -6.87 -7.87
N THR A 112 -3.81 -6.13 -8.11
CA THR A 112 -3.56 -5.44 -9.38
C THR A 112 -3.47 -6.42 -10.56
N ALA A 113 -2.76 -7.54 -10.39
CA ALA A 113 -2.66 -8.56 -11.43
C ALA A 113 -4.03 -9.19 -11.75
N LEU A 114 -4.84 -9.46 -10.72
CA LEU A 114 -6.20 -9.98 -10.89
C LEU A 114 -7.13 -8.98 -11.58
N ILE A 115 -7.00 -7.68 -11.31
CA ILE A 115 -7.73 -6.63 -12.06
C ILE A 115 -7.35 -6.67 -13.54
N GLY A 116 -6.07 -6.91 -13.87
CA GLY A 116 -5.59 -6.97 -15.25
C GLY A 116 -6.18 -8.12 -16.08
N ILE A 117 -6.58 -9.23 -15.44
CA ILE A 117 -7.21 -10.38 -16.10
C ILE A 117 -8.72 -10.48 -15.82
N LEU A 118 -9.30 -9.46 -15.19
CA LEU A 118 -10.69 -9.48 -14.76
C LEU A 118 -11.62 -9.46 -15.99
N PRO A 119 -12.60 -10.38 -16.10
CA PRO A 119 -13.55 -10.37 -17.20
C PRO A 119 -14.45 -9.13 -17.13
N THR A 120 -14.88 -8.66 -18.31
CA THR A 120 -15.68 -7.45 -18.47
C THR A 120 -17.15 -7.66 -18.11
N TYR A 121 -17.91 -6.56 -18.04
CA TYR A 121 -19.35 -6.58 -17.81
C TYR A 121 -20.11 -7.40 -18.87
N GLU A 122 -19.61 -7.45 -20.11
CA GLU A 122 -20.23 -8.27 -21.16
C GLU A 122 -20.14 -9.77 -20.85
N SER A 123 -19.06 -10.22 -20.20
CA SER A 123 -18.82 -11.64 -19.92
C SER A 123 -19.53 -12.13 -18.65
N ILE A 124 -19.52 -11.33 -17.58
CA ILE A 124 -20.01 -11.76 -16.25
C ILE A 124 -21.04 -10.82 -15.62
N GLY A 125 -21.49 -9.79 -16.34
CA GLY A 125 -22.50 -8.84 -15.88
C GLY A 125 -22.08 -8.08 -14.62
N ILE A 126 -23.02 -7.93 -13.67
CA ILE A 126 -22.84 -7.17 -12.43
C ILE A 126 -21.72 -7.71 -11.52
N ALA A 127 -21.27 -8.94 -11.73
CA ALA A 127 -20.13 -9.48 -11.00
C ALA A 127 -18.82 -8.75 -11.35
N ALA A 128 -18.66 -8.23 -12.57
CA ALA A 128 -17.46 -7.50 -12.99
C ALA A 128 -17.17 -6.25 -12.13
N PRO A 129 -18.10 -5.30 -11.96
CA PRO A 129 -17.86 -4.12 -11.13
C PRO A 129 -17.76 -4.46 -9.63
N LEU A 130 -18.43 -5.52 -9.17
CA LEU A 130 -18.33 -5.97 -7.77
C LEU A 130 -16.96 -6.57 -7.46
N LEU A 131 -16.43 -7.41 -8.36
CA LEU A 131 -15.08 -7.96 -8.23
C LEU A 131 -14.02 -6.87 -8.35
N LEU A 132 -14.20 -5.93 -9.29
CA LEU A 132 -13.31 -4.77 -9.41
C LEU A 132 -13.27 -3.96 -8.12
N LEU A 133 -14.43 -3.67 -7.53
CA LEU A 133 -14.55 -2.99 -6.24
C LEU A 133 -13.88 -3.81 -5.14
N PHE A 134 -14.15 -5.10 -5.05
CA PHE A 134 -13.56 -5.97 -4.03
C PHE A 134 -12.02 -6.00 -4.11
N LEU A 135 -11.46 -6.17 -5.30
CA LEU A 135 -10.00 -6.13 -5.50
C LEU A 135 -9.42 -4.77 -5.10
N ARG A 136 -10.12 -3.67 -5.43
CA ARG A 136 -9.74 -2.32 -5.00
C ARG A 136 -9.78 -2.13 -3.50
N LEU A 137 -10.76 -2.73 -2.82
CA LEU A 137 -10.86 -2.72 -1.36
C LEU A 137 -9.70 -3.49 -0.71
N LEU A 138 -9.39 -4.69 -1.21
CA LEU A 138 -8.25 -5.48 -0.72
C LEU A 138 -6.93 -4.71 -0.88
N GLN A 139 -6.75 -4.08 -2.04
CA GLN A 139 -5.59 -3.26 -2.33
C GLN A 139 -5.52 -2.06 -1.37
N GLY A 140 -6.61 -1.32 -1.18
CA GLY A 140 -6.69 -0.20 -0.23
C GLY A 140 -6.43 -0.61 1.23
N LEU A 141 -6.90 -1.80 1.65
CA LEU A 141 -6.62 -2.35 2.97
C LEU A 141 -5.14 -2.69 3.15
N ALA A 142 -4.52 -3.36 2.17
CA ALA A 142 -3.11 -3.70 2.22
C ALA A 142 -2.23 -2.44 2.37
N LEU A 143 -2.55 -1.41 1.57
CA LEU A 143 -1.87 -0.13 1.58
C LEU A 143 -1.95 0.59 2.92
N GLY A 144 -3.07 0.52 3.62
CA GLY A 144 -3.18 1.07 4.97
C GLY A 144 -2.07 0.57 5.92
N GLY A 145 -1.72 -0.72 5.81
CA GLY A 145 -0.67 -1.34 6.62
C GLY A 145 0.74 -0.85 6.33
N GLU A 146 1.04 -0.55 5.06
CA GLU A 146 2.39 -0.17 4.61
C GLU A 146 2.83 1.17 5.19
N TYR A 147 1.95 2.18 5.15
CA TYR A 147 2.23 3.50 5.72
C TYR A 147 2.40 3.48 7.25
N GLY A 148 1.65 2.64 7.96
CA GLY A 148 1.79 2.48 9.42
C GLY A 148 3.10 1.82 9.85
N GLY A 149 3.61 0.89 9.04
CA GLY A 149 4.90 0.22 9.27
C GLY A 149 6.12 1.05 8.85
N ALA A 150 6.00 1.89 7.83
CA ALA A 150 7.11 2.68 7.27
C ALA A 150 7.45 3.94 8.09
N ALA A 151 6.47 4.55 8.77
CA ALA A 151 6.67 5.81 9.52
C ALA A 151 7.48 5.67 10.82
N THR A 152 7.87 4.46 11.21
CA THR A 152 8.50 4.18 12.52
C THR A 152 9.84 3.44 12.39
N TYR A 153 10.41 3.41 11.18
CA TYR A 153 11.78 2.98 10.90
C TYR A 153 12.74 4.16 10.78
#